data_AF-A0A7X3QGY4-F1
#
_entry.id   AF-A0A7X3QGY4-F1
#
_cell.length_a   1.000
_cell.length_b   1.000
_cell.length_c   1.000
_cell.angle_alpha   90.00
_cell.angle_beta   90.00
_cell.angle_gamma   90.00
#
_symmetry.space_group_name_H-M   'P 1'
#
loop_
_entity.id
_entity.type
_entity.pdbx_description
1 polymer ?
#
loop_
_entity_poly.entity_id
_entity_poly.type
_entity_poly.pdbx_seq_one_letter_code
_entity_poly.pdbx_strand_id
1 'polypeptide(L)' 'DENKMTSVPGIFTAGDMTRGQSLIVWAIAEGRDAARGIDRYLMGETSLP' A
#
# COMPACT_ATOMS: atom_id res chain seq x y z
N ASP A 1 -5.18 4.26 -5.18
CA ASP A 1 -4.31 5.25 -5.84
C ASP A 1 -2.91 4.66 -5.99
N GLU A 2 -1.95 5.39 -6.55
CA GLU A 2 -0.54 4.93 -6.65
C GLU A 2 0.14 4.80 -5.27
N ASN A 3 -0.39 5.44 -4.23
CA ASN A 3 0.16 5.43 -2.87
C ASN A 3 -0.55 4.44 -1.92
N LYS A 4 -1.46 3.60 -2.43
CA LYS A 4 -2.32 2.67 -1.65
C LYS A 4 -3.13 3.31 -0.50
N MET A 5 -3.36 4.63 -0.55
CA MET A 5 -4.19 5.34 0.41
C MET A 5 -5.67 5.20 0.04
N THR A 6 -6.51 5.05 1.06
CA THR A 6 -7.97 5.07 0.91
C THR A 6 -8.48 6.50 0.77
N SER A 7 -9.80 6.68 0.71
CA SER A 7 -10.42 8.00 0.78
C SER A 7 -10.23 8.70 2.13
N VAL A 8 -9.85 7.96 3.18
CA VAL A 8 -9.57 8.51 4.50
C VAL A 8 -8.06 8.76 4.62
N PRO A 9 -7.61 10.01 4.85
CA PRO A 9 -6.20 10.33 4.98
C PRO A 9 -5.51 9.51 6.08
N GLY A 10 -4.35 8.95 5.76
CA GLY A 10 -3.56 8.14 6.70
C GLY A 10 -4.05 6.70 6.86
N ILE A 11 -5.12 6.28 6.18
CA ILE A 11 -5.58 4.89 6.14
C ILE A 11 -5.20 4.28 4.79
N PHE A 12 -4.49 3.15 4.84
CA PHE A 12 -3.96 2.43 3.69
C PHE A 12 -4.47 1.00 3.63
N THR A 13 -4.46 0.41 2.44
CA THR A 13 -4.95 -0.96 2.23
C THR A 13 -4.12 -1.73 1.21
N ALA A 14 -3.99 -3.04 1.39
CA ALA A 14 -3.28 -3.94 0.50
C ALA A 14 -3.96 -5.32 0.41
N GLY A 15 -3.62 -6.08 -0.63
CA GLY A 15 -4.10 -7.45 -0.81
C GLY A 15 -5.61 -7.53 -1.02
N ASP A 16 -6.23 -8.57 -0.44
CA ASP A 16 -7.64 -8.88 -0.67
C ASP A 16 -8.59 -7.76 -0.22
N MET A 17 -8.20 -6.92 0.74
CA MET A 17 -8.99 -5.74 1.13
C MET A 17 -9.10 -4.69 0.01
N THR A 18 -8.12 -4.66 -0.89
CA THR A 18 -8.05 -3.69 -1.99
C THR A 18 -8.59 -4.26 -3.30
N ARG A 19 -8.27 -5.53 -3.59
CA ARG A 19 -8.57 -6.17 -4.89
C ARG A 19 -9.69 -7.22 -4.82
N GLY A 20 -10.01 -7.72 -3.63
CA GLY A 20 -10.72 -8.99 -3.46
C GLY A 20 -9.77 -10.18 -3.59
N GLN A 21 -10.32 -11.39 -3.44
CA GLN A 21 -9.55 -12.65 -3.38
C GLN A 21 -8.55 -12.78 -4.54
N SER A 22 -7.28 -12.99 -4.21
CA SER A 22 -6.19 -13.12 -5.19
C SER A 22 -5.11 -14.11 -4.73
N LEU A 23 -4.03 -14.26 -5.51
CA LEU A 23 -2.86 -15.06 -5.15
C LEU A 23 -2.05 -14.37 -4.05
N ILE A 24 -1.42 -15.16 -3.17
CA ILE A 24 -0.58 -14.65 -2.08
C ILE A 24 0.56 -13.74 -2.57
N VAL A 25 1.12 -14.01 -3.75
CA VAL A 25 2.18 -13.18 -4.34
C VAL A 25 1.72 -11.74 -4.61
N TRP A 26 0.44 -11.56 -4.94
CA TRP A 26 -0.13 -10.22 -5.12
C TRP A 26 -0.30 -9.50 -3.79
N ALA A 27 -0.75 -10.20 -2.75
CA ALA A 27 -0.83 -9.62 -1.41
C ALA A 27 0.55 -9.16 -0.92
N ILE A 28 1.62 -9.91 -1.22
CA ILE A 28 3.01 -9.53 -0.89
C ILE A 28 3.43 -8.27 -1.68
N ALA A 29 3.21 -8.26 -3.00
CA ALA A 29 3.57 -7.12 -3.83
C ALA A 29 2.82 -5.84 -3.39
N GLU A 30 1.51 -5.94 -3.16
CA GLU A 30 0.70 -4.81 -2.73
C GLU A 30 1.01 -4.37 -1.30
N GLY A 31 1.43 -5.28 -0.42
CA GLY A 31 1.93 -4.94 0.91
C GLY A 31 3.17 -4.06 0.85
N ARG A 32 4.09 -4.34 -0.10
CA ARG A 32 5.27 -3.50 -0.32
C ARG A 32 4.91 -2.14 -0.89
N ASP A 33 3.98 -2.09 -1.83
CA ASP A 33 3.46 -0.82 -2.35
C ASP A 33 2.84 0.04 -1.25
N ALA A 34 2.05 -0.57 -0.36
CA ALA A 34 1.44 0.13 0.76
C ALA A 34 2.50 0.64 1.75
N ALA A 35 3.54 -0.14 2.03
CA ALA A 35 4.66 0.31 2.85
C ALA A 35 5.36 1.54 2.25
N ARG A 36 5.59 1.60 0.92
CA ARG A 36 6.13 2.79 0.24
C ARG A 36 5.22 4.01 0.38
N GLY A 37 3.91 3.79 0.23
CA GLY A 37 2.90 4.84 0.39
C GLY A 37 2.87 5.42 1.81
N ILE A 38 2.92 4.55 2.82
CA ILE A 38 2.96 4.92 4.24
C ILE A 38 4.25 5.68 4.55
N ASP A 39 5.40 5.15 4.12
CA ASP A 39 6.71 5.77 4.37
C ASP A 39 6.78 7.17 3.75
N ARG A 40 6.40 7.31 2.47
CA ARG A 40 6.32 8.63 1.82
C ARG A 40 5.34 9.58 2.51
N TYR A 41 4.21 9.09 3.00
CA TYR A 41 3.24 9.92 3.70
C TYR A 41 3.77 10.45 5.03
N LEU A 42 4.51 9.63 5.79
CA LEU A 42 5.07 10.00 7.09
C LEU A 42 6.36 10.81 6.97
N MET A 43 7.22 10.45 6.02
CA MET A 43 8.60 10.96 5.90
C MET A 43 8.75 12.01 4.78
N GLY A 44 7.79 12.12 3.86
CA GLY A 44 7.86 13.00 2.68
C GLY A 44 8.58 12.39 1.48
N GLU A 45 9.43 11.39 1.71
CA GLU A 45 10.16 10.62 0.71
C GLU A 45 10.21 9.14 1.12
N THR A 46 10.63 8.24 0.23
CA THR A 46 10.79 6.82 0.57
C THR A 46 12.04 6.25 -0.07
N SER A 47 12.78 5.44 0.70
CA SER A 47 13.92 4.64 0.22
C SER A 47 13.59 3.15 0.06
N LEU A 48 12.32 2.79 0.33
CA LEU A 48 11.85 1.42 0.22
C LEU A 48 11.75 1.00 -1.26
N PRO A 49 12.18 -0.23 -1.61
CA PRO A 49 12.16 -0.73 -2.98
C PRO A 49 10.76 -1.04 -3.48
#